data_AF-A0A7V0A4R5-F1
#
_entry.id   AF-A0A7V0A4R5-F1
#
_cell.length_a   1.000
_cell.length_b   1.000
_cell.length_c   1.000
_cell.angle_alpha   90.00
_cell.angle_beta   90.00
_cell.angle_gamma   90.00
#
_symmetry.space_group_name_H-M   'P 1'
#
loop_
_entity.id
_entity.type
_entity.pdbx_description
1 polymer ?
#
loop_
_entity_poly.entity_id
_entity_poly.type
_entity_poly.pdbx_seq_one_letter_code
_entity_poly.pdbx_strand_id
1 'polypeptide(L)' 'MNDKKVRFYVSTGMHGSLETETFLLKADLNIEFDILTPEQLEKEITEAYDDWLANNIDSGWSIEKEVSE' A
#
# COMPACT_ATOMS: atom_id res chain seq x y z
N MET A 1 23.55 -9.26 -2.16
CA MET A 1 22.55 -9.20 -1.08
C MET A 1 21.30 -9.90 -1.56
N ASN A 2 20.69 -10.75 -0.73
CA ASN A 2 19.39 -11.33 -1.06
C ASN A 2 18.31 -10.34 -0.63
N ASP A 3 17.61 -9.79 -1.60
CA ASP A 3 16.46 -8.93 -1.35
C ASP A 3 15.29 -9.73 -0.77
N LYS A 4 14.49 -9.11 0.08
CA LYS A 4 13.35 -9.73 0.77
C LYS A 4 12.04 -9.18 0.19
N LYS A 5 11.02 -10.04 0.10
CA LYS A 5 9.70 -9.64 -0.39
C LYS A 5 8.79 -9.27 0.77
N VAL A 6 8.01 -8.21 0.59
CA VAL A 6 6.87 -7.83 1.43
C VAL A 6 5.63 -7.75 0.55
N ARG A 7 4.48 -8.15 1.09
CA ARG A 7 3.20 -8.08 0.38
C ARG A 7 2.29 -7.12 1.12
N PHE A 8 1.87 -6.07 0.44
CA PHE A 8 0.83 -5.18 0.89
C PHE A 8 -0.51 -5.71 0.41
N TYR A 9 -1.53 -5.54 1.24
CA TYR A 9 -2.88 -5.88 0.89
C TYR A 9 -3.87 -5.03 1.65
N VAL A 10 -4.97 -4.66 1.00
CA VAL A 10 -6.12 -4.07 1.66
C VAL A 10 -7.42 -4.65 1.13
N SER A 11 -8.30 -5.00 2.05
CA SER A 11 -9.66 -5.44 1.74
C SER A 11 -10.56 -4.22 1.75
N THR A 12 -11.21 -3.92 0.63
CA THR A 12 -12.28 -2.92 0.62
C THR A 12 -13.60 -3.65 0.83
N GLY A 13 -14.38 -3.22 1.83
CA GLY A 13 -15.62 -3.93 2.23
C GLY A 13 -16.68 -3.99 1.12
N MET A 14 -16.53 -3.22 0.04
CA MET A 14 -17.42 -3.23 -1.11
C MET A 14 -17.08 -4.44 -2.00
N HIS A 15 -17.98 -5.42 -2.05
CA HIS A 15 -17.87 -6.64 -2.87
C HIS A 15 -16.74 -7.63 -2.54
N GLY A 16 -16.03 -7.44 -1.42
CA GLY A 16 -14.94 -8.34 -1.03
C GLY A 16 -13.73 -8.27 -1.96
N SER A 17 -13.52 -7.12 -2.62
CA SER A 17 -12.32 -6.88 -3.40
C SER A 17 -11.11 -6.76 -2.46
N LEU A 18 -10.05 -7.47 -2.85
CA LEU A 18 -8.77 -7.49 -2.16
C LEU A 18 -7.72 -6.93 -3.13
N GLU A 19 -7.24 -5.73 -2.84
CA GLU A 19 -6.07 -5.20 -3.52
C GLU A 19 -4.83 -5.77 -2.87
N THR A 20 -3.90 -6.27 -3.67
CA THR A 20 -2.64 -6.83 -3.16
C THR A 20 -1.51 -6.59 -4.12
N GLU A 21 -0.36 -6.21 -3.57
CA GLU A 21 0.85 -5.96 -4.34
C GLU A 21 2.06 -6.47 -3.57
N THR A 22 3.07 -6.94 -4.29
CA THR A 22 4.29 -7.50 -3.71
C THR A 22 5.49 -6.67 -4.14
N PHE A 23 6.26 -6.23 -3.15
CA PHE A 23 7.45 -5.40 -3.33
C PHE A 23 8.68 -6.12 -2.80
N LEU A 24 9.82 -5.81 -3.38
CA LEU A 24 11.14 -6.08 -2.86
C LEU A 24 11.55 -4.93 -1.91
N LEU A 25 11.91 -5.27 -0.68
CA LEU A 25 12.23 -4.29 0.36
C LEU A 25 13.37 -3.36 -0.09
N LYS A 26 14.42 -3.89 -0.71
CA LYS A 26 15.56 -3.06 -1.14
C LYS A 26 15.35 -2.47 -2.54
N ALA A 27 14.98 -3.28 -3.53
CA ALA A 27 14.90 -2.83 -4.91
C ALA A 27 13.70 -1.91 -5.20
N ASP A 28 12.53 -2.17 -4.60
CA ASP A 28 11.30 -1.44 -4.90
C ASP A 28 11.01 -0.35 -3.85
N LEU A 29 11.27 -0.64 -2.56
CA LEU A 29 10.96 0.29 -1.46
C LEU A 29 12.19 1.03 -0.90
N ASN A 30 13.40 0.69 -1.34
CA ASN A 30 14.65 1.29 -0.86
C ASN A 30 14.86 1.18 0.67
N ILE A 31 14.36 0.11 1.29
CA ILE A 31 14.49 -0.19 2.72
C ILE A 31 15.69 -1.12 2.95
N GLU A 32 16.71 -0.61 3.65
CA GLU A 32 17.93 -1.34 4.02
C GLU A 32 17.71 -2.23 5.26
N PHE A 33 16.84 -3.23 5.13
CA PHE A 33 16.37 -4.09 6.24
C PHE A 33 17.47 -4.88 6.97
N ASP A 34 18.68 -4.98 6.42
CA ASP A 34 19.82 -5.69 6.99
C ASP A 34 20.59 -4.88 8.04
N ILE A 35 20.43 -3.56 8.05
CA ILE A 35 21.07 -2.66 9.01
C ILE A 35 20.09 -2.04 10.02
N LEU A 36 18.78 -2.18 9.79
CA LEU A 36 17.74 -1.64 10.66
C LEU A 36 17.46 -2.55 11.86
N THR A 37 17.11 -1.94 12.99
CA THR A 37 16.48 -2.68 14.10
C THR A 37 15.07 -3.13 13.69
N PRO A 38 14.48 -4.13 14.36
CA PRO A 38 13.11 -4.56 14.08
C PRO A 38 12.09 -3.41 14.13
N GLU A 39 12.22 -2.50 15.11
CA GLU A 39 11.33 -1.35 15.29
C GLU A 39 11.47 -0.33 14.15
N GLN A 40 12.69 -0.09 13.68
CA GLN A 40 12.94 0.79 12.53
C GLN A 40 12.40 0.16 11.25
N LEU A 41 12.60 -1.14 11.06
CA LEU A 41 12.09 -1.87 9.91
C LEU A 41 10.55 -1.84 9.87
N GLU A 42 9.89 -2.04 11.01
CA GLU A 42 8.44 -1.95 11.12
C GLU A 42 7.93 -0.55 10.76
N LYS A 43 8.61 0.49 11.24
CA LYS A 43 8.28 1.88 10.92
C LYS A 43 8.38 2.16 9.41
N GLU A 44 9.51 1.82 8.78
CA GLU A 44 9.74 2.06 7.35
C GLU A 44 8.73 1.29 6.48
N ILE A 45 8.42 0.04 6.85
CA ILE A 45 7.40 -0.76 6.15
C ILE A 45 5.99 -0.15 6.32
N THR A 46 5.68 0.39 7.50
CA THR A 46 4.39 1.04 7.78
C THR A 46 4.24 2.33 6.96
N GLU A 47 5.26 3.17 6.91
CA GLU A 47 5.25 4.40 6.10
C GLU A 47 5.06 4.08 4.61
N ALA A 48 5.79 3.08 4.08
CA ALA A 48 5.61 2.62 2.70
C ALA A 48 4.22 2.03 2.44
N TYR A 49 3.64 1.33 3.43
CA TYR A 49 2.29 0.80 3.32
C TYR A 49 1.22 1.90 3.32
N ASP A 50 1.35 2.92 4.16
CA ASP A 50 0.39 4.03 4.24
C ASP A 50 0.38 4.84 2.93
N ASP A 51 1.56 5.09 2.35
CA ASP A 51 1.68 5.73 1.03
C ASP A 51 1.05 4.88 -0.08
N TRP A 52 1.30 3.56 -0.08
CA TRP A 52 0.67 2.64 -1.02
C TRP A 52 -0.86 2.64 -0.85
N LEU A 53 -1.34 2.60 0.40
CA LEU A 53 -2.75 2.55 0.73
C LEU A 53 -3.50 3.79 0.24
N ALA A 54 -2.93 4.98 0.45
CA ALA A 54 -3.51 6.23 0.00
C ALA A 54 -3.70 6.31 -1.53
N ASN A 55 -2.87 5.60 -2.29
CA ASN A 55 -2.96 5.53 -3.75
C ASN A 55 -3.88 4.41 -4.26
N ASN A 56 -4.22 3.43 -3.42
CA ASN A 56 -5.02 2.25 -3.81
C ASN A 56 -6.45 2.26 -3.23
N ILE A 57 -6.75 3.15 -2.28
CA ILE A 57 -8.10 3.39 -1.79
C ILE A 57 -8.56 4.77 -2.25
N ASP A 58 -9.19 4.82 -3.42
CA ASP A 58 -9.98 5.98 -3.84
C ASP A 58 -11.45 5.74 -3.45
N SER A 59 -11.85 6.27 -2.29
CA SER A 59 -13.21 6.17 -1.78
C SER A 59 -13.80 7.57 -1.63
N GLY A 60 -14.88 7.83 -2.35
CA GLY A 60 -15.55 9.14 -2.35
C GLY A 60 -17.01 9.05 -2.76
N TRP A 61 -17.68 10.19 -2.77
CA TRP A 61 -19.04 10.36 -3.28
C TRP A 61 -19.10 11.62 -4.15
N SER A 62 -19.91 11.59 -5.20
CA SER A 62 -20.14 12.74 -6.08
C SER A 62 -21.63 12.93 -6.35
N ILE A 63 -22.08 14.17 -6.51
CA ILE A 63 -23.46 14.47 -6.96
C ILE A 63 -23.50 14.29 -8.48
N GLU A 64 -24.41 13.44 -8.97
CA GLU A 64 -24.65 13.29 -10.42
C GLU A 64 -25.19 14.61 -10.98
N LYS A 65 -24.63 15.06 -12.12
CA LYS A 65 -25.18 16.22 -12.82
C LYS A 65 -26.54 15.82 -13.40
N GLU A 66 -27.59 16.61 -13.12
CA GLU A 66 -28.91 16.43 -13.73
C GLU A 66 -28.76 16.39 -15.26
N VAL A 67 -29.19 15.27 -15.86
CA VAL A 67 -29.31 15.15 -17.32
C VAL A 67 -30.44 16.08 -17.73
N SER A 68 -30.10 17.22 -18.36
CA SER A 68 -31.11 18.08 -18.97
C SER A 68 -31.66 17.37 -20.22
N GLU A 69 -32.96 17.07 -20.22
CA GLU A 69 -33.72 16.57 -21.39
C GLU A 69 -33.82 17.61 -22.51
#